data_AF-A0A5P9CA62-F1
#
_entry.id   AF-A0A5P9CA62-F1
#
_cell.length_a   1.000
_cell.length_b   1.000
_cell.length_c   1.000
_cell.angle_alpha   90.00
_cell.angle_beta   90.00
_cell.angle_gamma   90.00
#
_symmetry.space_group_name_H-M   'P 1'
#
loop_
_entity.id
_entity.type
_entity.pdbx_description
1 polymer ?
#
loop_
_entity_poly.entity_id
_entity_poly.type
_entity_poly.pdbx_seq_one_letter_code
_entity_poly.pdbx_strand_id
1 'polypeptide(L)'
;MMTLKKLALAAAVMAVPFMAQADLKALDDSDLAGVTGQAGISIAGNFDATIGSIVYTDTETGVSDGSNSLSLNTVTLSGFNIDEANPLTIDVVDNKLEIGLPGINGGVAVDAVKIGNGTIGGVAINGLDMAGSTVKIWGH
;
A
#
# COMPACT_ATOMS: atom_id res chain seq x y z
N MET A 1 8.23 -52.11 56.21
CA MET A 1 8.60 -52.11 54.77
C MET A 1 8.01 -50.93 53.96
N MET A 2 7.07 -50.13 54.51
CA MET A 2 6.42 -49.03 53.78
C MET A 2 7.21 -47.70 53.78
N THR A 3 8.15 -47.50 54.71
CA THR A 3 8.89 -46.23 54.86
C THR A 3 9.93 -46.03 53.76
N LEU A 4 10.64 -47.08 53.35
CA LEU A 4 11.60 -47.04 52.23
C LEU A 4 10.92 -46.67 50.90
N LYS A 5 9.72 -47.21 50.66
CA LYS A 5 8.94 -46.93 49.43
C LYS A 5 8.46 -45.47 49.38
N LYS A 6 8.10 -44.89 50.52
CA LYS A 6 7.71 -43.46 50.63
C LYS A 6 8.92 -42.53 50.44
N LEU A 7 10.09 -42.91 50.96
CA LEU A 7 11.33 -42.15 50.76
C LEU A 7 11.77 -42.16 49.29
N ALA A 8 11.71 -43.32 48.64
CA ALA A 8 12.03 -43.46 47.22
C ALA A 8 11.08 -42.64 46.33
N LEU A 9 9.79 -42.62 46.66
CA LEU A 9 8.80 -41.83 45.93
C LEU A 9 8.99 -40.32 46.13
N ALA A 10 9.26 -39.87 47.35
CA ALA A 10 9.55 -38.47 47.64
C ALA A 10 10.84 -38.00 46.93
N ALA A 11 11.88 -38.84 46.92
CA ALA A 11 13.12 -38.56 46.18
C ALA A 11 12.89 -38.50 44.66
N ALA A 12 12.05 -39.39 44.12
CA ALA A 12 11.68 -39.37 42.71
C ALA A 12 10.94 -38.08 42.33
N VAL A 13 9.94 -37.66 43.13
CA VAL A 13 9.17 -36.42 42.90
C VAL A 13 10.03 -35.16 43.00
N MET A 14 10.98 -35.13 43.94
CA MET A 14 11.94 -34.01 44.11
C MET A 14 12.96 -33.91 42.96
N ALA A 15 13.18 -34.98 42.19
CA ALA A 15 14.07 -34.98 41.02
C ALA A 15 13.36 -34.58 39.72
N VAL A 16 12.02 -34.68 39.65
CA VAL A 16 11.21 -34.28 38.47
C VAL A 16 11.38 -32.81 38.05
N PRO A 17 11.41 -31.79 38.95
CA PRO A 17 11.53 -30.40 38.53
C PRO A 17 12.85 -30.06 37.82
N PHE A 18 13.91 -30.87 37.99
CA PHE A 18 15.18 -30.70 37.27
C PHE A 18 15.16 -31.28 35.85
N MET A 19 14.17 -32.11 35.51
CA MET A 19 13.97 -32.63 34.13
C MET A 19 12.93 -31.84 33.34
N ALA A 20 12.17 -30.98 34.01
CA ALA A 20 11.28 -30.00 33.41
C ALA A 20 11.97 -28.63 33.26
N GLN A 21 13.30 -28.62 33.04
CA GLN A 21 13.96 -27.43 32.54
C GLN A 21 13.39 -27.17 31.15
N ALA A 22 12.45 -26.23 31.06
CA ALA A 22 12.01 -25.69 29.79
C ALA A 22 13.29 -25.25 29.07
N ASP A 23 13.64 -25.94 27.98
CA ASP A 23 14.72 -25.56 27.10
C ASP A 23 14.27 -24.26 26.41
N LEU A 24 14.37 -23.15 27.15
CA LEU A 24 14.24 -21.81 26.63
C LEU A 24 15.48 -21.61 25.76
N LYS A 25 15.41 -22.12 24.52
CA LYS A 25 16.36 -21.76 23.49
C LYS A 25 16.34 -20.25 23.40
N ALA A 26 17.50 -19.64 23.64
CA ALA A 26 17.68 -18.22 23.35
C ALA A 26 17.32 -18.04 21.88
N LEU A 27 16.28 -17.27 21.63
CA LEU A 27 15.92 -16.85 20.28
C LEU A 27 17.10 -16.02 19.78
N ASP A 28 17.79 -16.48 18.74
CA ASP A 28 18.88 -15.71 18.15
C ASP A 28 18.26 -14.49 17.48
N ASP A 29 18.65 -13.28 17.89
CA ASP A 29 18.20 -12.04 17.24
C ASP A 29 18.60 -12.02 15.75
N SER A 30 19.62 -12.79 15.34
CA SER A 30 19.95 -13.03 13.94
C SER A 30 18.84 -13.78 13.18
N ASP A 31 18.20 -14.75 13.83
CA ASP A 31 17.07 -15.48 13.25
C ASP A 31 15.80 -14.62 13.22
N LEU A 32 15.67 -13.68 14.15
CA LEU A 32 14.53 -12.74 14.20
C LEU A 32 14.76 -11.48 13.34
N ALA A 33 15.99 -11.15 12.97
CA ALA A 33 16.31 -10.02 12.09
C ALA A 33 15.69 -10.15 10.69
N GLY A 34 15.43 -11.39 10.24
CA GLY A 34 14.70 -11.67 9.00
C GLY A 34 13.18 -11.69 9.15
N VAL A 35 12.65 -11.71 10.38
CA VAL A 35 11.21 -11.64 10.66
C VAL A 35 10.81 -10.17 10.73
N THR A 36 10.90 -9.53 9.58
CA THR A 36 10.22 -8.26 9.36
C THR A 36 8.73 -8.60 9.18
N GLY A 37 7.81 -7.88 9.81
CA GLY A 37 6.36 -8.11 9.65
C GLY A 37 5.80 -7.79 8.25
N GLN A 38 6.61 -7.98 7.20
CA GLN A 38 6.45 -7.49 5.83
C GLN A 38 5.60 -8.41 4.97
N ALA A 39 4.46 -8.89 5.47
CA ALA A 39 3.39 -9.18 4.53
C ALA A 39 2.94 -7.81 4.01
N GLY A 40 3.48 -7.41 2.84
CA GLY A 40 3.07 -6.19 2.17
C GLY A 40 1.55 -6.15 1.96
N ILE A 41 1.00 -4.97 1.70
CA ILE A 41 -0.44 -4.83 1.47
C ILE A 41 -0.71 -5.19 0.01
N SER A 42 -1.65 -6.12 -0.22
CA SER A 42 -2.22 -6.39 -1.54
C SER A 42 -3.59 -5.74 -1.63
N ILE A 43 -3.85 -5.00 -2.70
CA ILE A 43 -5.11 -4.30 -2.95
C ILE A 43 -5.65 -4.74 -4.31
N ALA A 44 -6.91 -5.16 -4.33
CA ALA A 44 -7.66 -5.47 -5.54
C ALA A 44 -9.11 -4.97 -5.41
N GLY A 45 -9.78 -4.84 -6.55
CA GLY A 45 -11.13 -4.29 -6.63
C GLY A 45 -11.34 -3.28 -7.77
N ASN A 46 -12.50 -2.63 -7.73
CA ASN A 46 -12.95 -1.66 -8.72
C ASN A 46 -12.87 -0.24 -8.15
N PHE A 47 -12.17 0.63 -8.86
CA PHE A 47 -11.97 2.01 -8.47
C PHE A 47 -12.48 2.93 -9.57
N ASP A 48 -13.53 3.68 -9.25
CA ASP A 48 -14.01 4.77 -10.09
C ASP A 48 -13.97 6.06 -9.26
N ALA A 49 -13.53 7.15 -9.88
CA ALA A 49 -13.43 8.44 -9.22
C ALA A 49 -13.92 9.56 -10.13
N THR A 50 -14.42 10.63 -9.53
CA THR A 50 -14.77 11.84 -10.26
C THR A 50 -14.22 13.05 -9.51
N ILE A 51 -13.58 13.93 -10.25
CA ILE A 51 -13.04 15.20 -9.77
C ILE A 51 -13.84 16.30 -10.46
N GLY A 52 -14.44 17.20 -9.67
CA GLY A 52 -15.27 18.28 -10.21
C GLY A 52 -14.48 19.22 -11.14
N SER A 53 -13.30 19.67 -10.72
CA SER A 53 -12.40 20.43 -11.57
C SER A 53 -10.96 20.44 -11.08
N ILE A 54 -10.02 20.50 -12.01
CA ILE A 54 -8.62 20.84 -11.75
C ILE A 54 -8.38 22.21 -12.39
N VAL A 55 -7.95 23.19 -11.61
CA VAL A 55 -7.73 24.56 -12.10
C VAL A 55 -6.30 24.97 -11.81
N TYR A 56 -5.57 25.32 -12.86
CA TYR A 56 -4.37 26.12 -12.77
C TYR A 56 -4.73 27.58 -12.98
N THR A 57 -4.53 28.38 -11.95
CA THR A 57 -4.69 29.83 -12.00
C THR A 57 -3.31 30.47 -12.10
N ASP A 58 -3.03 31.15 -13.20
CA ASP A 58 -1.84 31.98 -13.30
C ASP A 58 -2.08 33.28 -12.50
N THR A 59 -1.19 33.54 -11.54
CA THR A 59 -1.29 34.66 -10.59
C THR A 59 -0.55 35.91 -11.05
N GLU A 60 -0.12 35.99 -12.31
CA GLU A 60 0.45 37.20 -12.90
C GLU A 60 -0.47 38.42 -12.65
N THR A 61 0.11 39.50 -12.16
CA THR A 61 -0.60 40.71 -11.76
C THR A 61 -1.35 41.35 -12.95
N GLY A 62 -2.68 41.41 -12.87
CA GLY A 62 -3.51 42.25 -13.75
C GLY A 62 -4.59 41.53 -14.57
N VAL A 63 -4.70 40.20 -14.49
CA VAL A 63 -5.75 39.44 -15.18
C VAL A 63 -6.61 38.69 -14.15
N SER A 64 -7.83 39.18 -13.92
CA SER A 64 -8.78 38.60 -12.95
C SER A 64 -10.01 37.95 -13.60
N ASP A 65 -10.06 37.92 -14.93
CA ASP A 65 -11.22 37.45 -15.71
C ASP A 65 -11.16 35.96 -16.07
N GLY A 66 -10.15 35.24 -15.57
CA GLY A 66 -9.93 33.82 -15.85
C GLY A 66 -9.32 33.52 -17.22
N SER A 67 -9.00 34.53 -18.04
CA SER A 67 -8.47 34.34 -19.39
C SER A 67 -7.05 33.77 -19.44
N ASN A 68 -6.29 33.79 -18.33
CA ASN A 68 -4.95 33.18 -18.24
C ASN A 68 -4.94 31.79 -17.57
N SER A 69 -6.10 31.23 -17.22
CA SER A 69 -6.18 30.00 -16.44
C SER A 69 -6.38 28.76 -17.32
N LEU A 70 -5.85 27.62 -16.91
CA LEU A 70 -6.16 26.31 -17.50
C LEU A 70 -7.11 25.58 -16.54
N SER A 71 -8.25 25.09 -17.03
CA SER A 71 -9.13 24.26 -16.23
C SER A 71 -9.54 22.98 -16.96
N LEU A 72 -9.56 21.88 -16.20
CA LEU A 72 -10.12 20.59 -16.58
C LEU A 72 -11.42 20.44 -15.80
N ASN A 73 -12.56 20.46 -16.49
CA ASN A 73 -13.87 20.32 -15.88
C ASN A 73 -14.33 18.87 -15.99
N THR A 74 -14.83 18.35 -14.87
CA THR A 74 -15.31 16.97 -14.71
C THR A 74 -14.30 15.95 -15.23
N VAL A 75 -13.32 15.62 -14.39
CA VAL A 75 -12.39 14.54 -14.69
C VAL A 75 -12.96 13.25 -14.12
N THR A 76 -13.16 12.25 -14.96
CA THR A 76 -13.61 10.92 -14.57
C THR A 76 -12.48 9.92 -14.74
N LEU A 77 -12.28 9.09 -13.72
CA LEU A 77 -11.42 7.92 -13.76
C LEU A 77 -12.35 6.73 -13.69
N SER A 78 -12.36 5.90 -14.72
CA SER A 78 -13.29 4.78 -14.80
C SER A 78 -12.62 3.51 -15.28
N GLY A 79 -13.14 2.35 -14.88
CA GLY A 79 -12.64 1.06 -15.33
C GLY A 79 -11.27 0.68 -14.76
N PHE A 80 -10.85 1.30 -13.66
CA PHE A 80 -9.66 0.86 -12.91
C PHE A 80 -10.04 -0.40 -12.11
N ASN A 81 -10.01 -1.54 -12.79
CA ASN A 81 -10.19 -2.85 -12.19
C ASN A 81 -8.82 -3.47 -11.89
N ILE A 82 -8.58 -3.82 -10.64
CA ILE A 82 -7.39 -4.52 -10.19
C ILE A 82 -7.78 -5.96 -9.85
N ASP A 83 -7.17 -6.91 -10.54
CA ASP A 83 -7.42 -8.34 -10.35
C ASP A 83 -6.74 -8.84 -9.06
N GLU A 84 -7.44 -9.67 -8.27
CA GLU A 84 -6.89 -10.35 -7.09
C GLU A 84 -5.68 -11.23 -7.45
N ALA A 85 -5.62 -11.75 -8.68
CA ALA A 85 -4.50 -12.54 -9.18
C ALA A 85 -3.26 -11.68 -9.53
N ASN A 86 -3.43 -10.38 -9.71
CA ASN A 86 -2.35 -9.43 -9.97
C ASN A 86 -2.64 -8.11 -9.23
N PRO A 87 -2.52 -8.10 -7.89
CA PRO A 87 -2.95 -6.98 -7.07
C PRO A 87 -1.95 -5.82 -7.15
N LEU A 88 -2.41 -4.63 -6.75
CA LEU A 88 -1.50 -3.56 -6.36
C LEU A 88 -0.81 -3.95 -5.07
N THR A 89 0.52 -3.79 -5.04
CA THR A 89 1.33 -4.13 -3.87
C THR A 89 1.87 -2.87 -3.21
N ILE A 90 1.90 -2.85 -1.88
CA ILE A 90 2.55 -1.81 -1.08
C ILE A 90 3.51 -2.51 -0.14
N ASP A 91 4.79 -2.15 -0.22
CA ASP A 91 5.83 -2.75 0.61
C ASP A 91 6.91 -1.73 0.99
N VAL A 92 7.70 -2.07 2.01
CA VAL A 92 8.90 -1.33 2.40
C VAL A 92 10.11 -2.02 1.82
N VAL A 93 10.78 -1.36 0.88
CA VAL A 93 12.00 -1.86 0.22
C VAL A 93 13.10 -0.81 0.36
N ASP A 94 14.27 -1.20 0.86
CA ASP A 94 15.44 -0.31 1.03
C ASP A 94 15.11 1.03 1.72
N ASN A 95 14.36 0.95 2.83
CA ASN A 95 13.90 2.10 3.63
C ASN A 95 12.98 3.09 2.87
N LYS A 96 12.28 2.61 1.84
CA LYS A 96 11.32 3.40 1.05
C LYS A 96 10.01 2.67 0.97
N LEU A 97 8.91 3.42 0.93
CA LEU A 97 7.61 2.85 0.58
C LEU A 97 7.55 2.71 -0.94
N GLU A 98 7.47 1.48 -1.42
CA GLU A 98 7.28 1.14 -2.83
C GLU A 98 5.85 0.68 -3.07
N ILE A 99 5.22 1.24 -4.09
CA ILE A 99 3.89 0.84 -4.57
C ILE A 99 4.05 0.26 -5.97
N GLY A 100 3.81 -1.04 -6.12
CA GLY A 100 3.80 -1.75 -7.38
C GLY A 100 2.42 -1.71 -8.02
N LEU A 101 2.33 -1.20 -9.25
CA LEU A 101 1.07 -1.12 -9.98
C LEU A 101 0.95 -2.28 -10.99
N PRO A 102 -0.17 -3.03 -10.98
CA PRO A 102 -0.43 -4.05 -11.97
C PRO A 102 -0.84 -3.41 -13.30
N GLY A 103 -1.09 -4.25 -14.30
CA GLY A 103 -1.80 -3.79 -15.49
C GLY A 103 -3.19 -3.31 -15.09
N ILE A 104 -3.47 -2.03 -15.33
CA ILE A 104 -4.78 -1.44 -15.14
C ILE A 104 -5.32 -1.16 -16.54
N ASN A 105 -6.58 -1.47 -16.81
CA ASN A 105 -7.21 -1.23 -18.13
C ASN A 105 -8.22 -0.06 -18.08
N GLY A 106 -8.02 0.88 -17.16
CA GLY A 106 -8.90 2.02 -16.94
C GLY A 106 -8.79 3.11 -18.00
N GLY A 107 -9.68 4.08 -17.92
CA GLY A 107 -9.69 5.27 -18.75
C GLY A 107 -9.81 6.53 -17.92
N VAL A 108 -9.24 7.61 -18.44
CA VAL A 108 -9.38 8.96 -17.89
C VAL A 108 -10.10 9.81 -18.92
N ALA A 109 -11.20 10.43 -18.55
CA ALA A 109 -11.90 11.37 -19.41
C ALA A 109 -12.05 12.73 -18.73
N VAL A 110 -11.97 13.79 -19.52
CA VAL A 110 -12.23 15.17 -19.14
C VAL A 110 -13.32 15.68 -20.07
N ASP A 111 -14.43 16.15 -19.50
CA ASP A 111 -15.56 16.62 -20.29
C ASP A 111 -15.22 17.89 -21.07
N ALA A 112 -14.49 18.81 -20.42
CA ALA A 112 -14.04 20.05 -21.07
C ALA A 112 -12.66 20.48 -20.55
N VAL A 113 -11.74 20.65 -21.48
CA VAL A 113 -10.47 21.34 -21.27
C VAL A 113 -10.63 22.78 -21.70
N LYS A 114 -10.41 23.71 -20.78
CA LYS A 114 -10.55 25.16 -21.02
C LYS A 114 -9.22 25.86 -20.87
N ILE A 115 -8.89 26.70 -21.85
CA ILE A 115 -7.73 27.59 -21.84
C ILE A 115 -8.29 29.01 -21.88
N GLY A 116 -8.09 29.72 -20.78
CA GLY A 116 -8.76 30.98 -20.52
C GLY A 116 -10.28 30.83 -20.56
N ASN A 117 -10.90 31.71 -21.34
CA ASN A 117 -12.35 31.71 -21.54
C ASN A 117 -12.82 30.74 -22.64
N GLY A 118 -11.90 30.12 -23.37
CA GLY A 118 -12.19 29.17 -24.44
C GLY A 118 -12.21 27.72 -23.96
N THR A 119 -12.89 26.84 -24.71
CA THR A 119 -12.80 25.38 -24.57
C THR A 119 -12.16 24.78 -25.81
N ILE A 120 -11.34 23.75 -25.63
CA ILE A 120 -10.80 22.93 -26.73
C ILE A 120 -11.53 21.59 -26.86
N GLY A 121 -12.62 21.41 -26.12
CA GLY A 121 -13.40 20.18 -26.08
C GLY A 121 -12.96 19.22 -24.97
N GLY A 122 -13.51 18.01 -25.02
CA GLY A 122 -13.18 16.93 -24.08
C GLY A 122 -11.99 16.10 -24.54
N VAL A 123 -11.34 15.44 -23.58
CA VAL A 123 -10.23 14.52 -23.81
C VAL A 123 -10.59 13.18 -23.18
N ALA A 124 -10.35 12.08 -23.89
CA ALA A 124 -10.47 10.74 -23.34
C ALA A 124 -9.18 9.96 -23.61
N ILE A 125 -8.62 9.37 -22.56
CA ILE A 125 -7.51 8.43 -22.58
C ILE A 125 -8.12 7.07 -22.27
N ASN A 126 -8.12 6.17 -23.25
CA ASN A 126 -8.68 4.83 -23.11
C ASN A 126 -7.55 3.81 -23.02
N GLY A 127 -7.70 2.82 -22.14
CA GLY A 127 -6.71 1.75 -21.97
C GLY A 127 -5.40 2.27 -21.39
N LEU A 128 -5.49 3.08 -20.34
CA LEU A 128 -4.34 3.54 -19.56
C LEU A 128 -3.68 2.34 -18.89
N ASP A 129 -2.63 1.81 -19.49
CA ASP A 129 -1.82 0.74 -18.92
C ASP A 129 -0.74 1.29 -17.98
N MET A 130 -0.82 0.89 -16.71
CA MET A 130 0.15 1.24 -15.67
C MET A 130 1.05 0.06 -15.27
N ALA A 131 0.99 -1.06 -16.01
CA ALA A 131 1.80 -2.24 -15.73
C ALA A 131 3.29 -1.89 -15.65
N GLY A 132 3.94 -2.36 -14.58
CA GLY A 132 5.38 -2.18 -14.38
C GLY A 132 5.79 -0.77 -13.95
N SER A 133 4.83 0.13 -13.71
CA SER A 133 5.10 1.40 -13.03
C SER A 133 5.31 1.17 -11.53
N THR A 134 6.26 1.90 -10.95
CA THR A 134 6.51 1.90 -9.51
C THR A 134 6.42 3.32 -8.97
N VAL A 135 5.66 3.52 -7.90
CA VAL A 135 5.66 4.77 -7.15
C VAL A 135 6.54 4.59 -5.93
N LYS A 136 7.53 5.48 -5.76
CA LYS A 136 8.42 5.49 -4.60
C LYS A 136 8.15 6.74 -3.76
N ILE A 137 8.03 6.57 -2.45
CA ILE A 137 7.77 7.65 -1.50
C ILE A 137 8.90 7.69 -0.48
N TRP A 138 9.43 8.90 -0.25
CA TRP A 138 10.50 9.17 0.70
C TRP A 138 9.98 10.07 1.83
N GLY A 139 10.30 9.70 3.08
CA GLY A 139 10.19 10.62 4.20
C GLY A 139 11.26 11.70 4.11
N HIS A 140 10.96 12.91 4.59
CA HIS A 140 11.92 14.00 4.72
C HIS A 140 12.62 13.95 6.08
#